data_AF-A0A5C9CWW4-F1
#
_entry.id   AF-A0A5C9CWW4-F1
#
_cell.length_a   1.000
_cell.length_b   1.000
_cell.length_c   1.000
_cell.angle_alpha   90.00
_cell.angle_beta   90.00
_cell.angle_gamma   90.00
#
_symmetry.space_group_name_H-M   'P 1'
#
loop_
_entity.id
_entity.type
_entity.pdbx_description
1 polymer ?
#
loop_
_entity_poly.entity_id
_entity_poly.type
_entity_poly.pdbx_seq_one_letter_code
_entity_poly.pdbx_strand_id
1 'polypeptide(L)'
;MSQNTRSAMFLNGIGTATPEARYTKAECLVAFQASDWYARLDTRAHLIARTVLQRDNGIEARRLAVDTLAEVFHIDPNTLAQRFVTHAPALAADAARRALAQAGLQPSDIDAVVVSTCTGYLCPGLSGYVVERLGLRADVQAFDLVGQGCAAALPNLRLGDALLASNSCDHVLSICVEVSSAAMYLDNDPGVLISACLFGDGAGAAVLSRHPTPSRRRIEWVDSSSLTVPAQRQALKFEQRDGMLRNILSREVPALAAQYAQQVLDTVLGRAGLHTDDISAWILHAGGRDVLLAIERGLKLKTTDLHYSAAMLREYGNLSSAFVYFVLEAALADDAPGGWWWLSSFGAGFSCHGALLKVDE
;
A
#
# COMPACT_ATOMS: atom_id res chain seq x y z
N MET A 1 5.63 -41.34 -0.85
CA MET A 1 5.70 -39.95 -0.34
C MET A 1 5.44 -39.03 -1.50
N SER A 2 4.18 -38.59 -1.67
CA SER A 2 3.85 -37.57 -2.67
C SER A 2 4.65 -36.33 -2.30
N GLN A 3 5.54 -35.89 -3.20
CA GLN A 3 6.11 -34.56 -3.10
C GLN A 3 4.93 -33.60 -3.10
N ASN A 4 4.70 -32.93 -1.98
CA ASN A 4 3.69 -31.91 -1.86
C ASN A 4 4.18 -30.70 -2.67
N THR A 5 4.06 -30.78 -3.99
CA THR A 5 4.31 -29.65 -4.89
C THR A 5 3.31 -28.59 -4.50
N ARG A 6 3.77 -27.59 -3.74
CA ARG A 6 3.00 -26.39 -3.41
C ARG A 6 2.39 -25.88 -4.71
N SER A 7 1.07 -25.69 -4.73
CA SER A 7 0.40 -25.08 -5.88
C SER A 7 1.02 -23.71 -6.10
N ALA A 8 1.47 -23.42 -7.33
CA ALA A 8 1.97 -22.10 -7.68
C ALA A 8 0.83 -21.07 -7.61
N MET A 9 1.15 -19.84 -7.24
CA MET A 9 0.24 -18.70 -7.30
C MET A 9 0.72 -17.74 -8.40
N PHE A 10 -0.22 -17.24 -9.19
CA PHE A 10 0.00 -16.26 -10.25
C PHE A 10 -0.80 -14.98 -9.99
N LEU A 11 -0.20 -13.84 -10.31
CA LEU A 11 -0.88 -12.54 -10.32
C LEU A 11 -1.37 -12.31 -11.76
N ASN A 12 -2.67 -12.56 -11.99
CA ASN A 12 -3.26 -12.57 -13.34
C ASN A 12 -3.85 -11.23 -13.77
N GLY A 13 -4.07 -10.33 -12.82
CA GLY A 13 -4.53 -8.97 -13.10
C GLY A 13 -4.22 -8.07 -11.92
N ILE A 14 -3.81 -6.85 -12.22
CA ILE A 14 -3.53 -5.75 -11.31
C ILE A 14 -4.45 -4.60 -11.71
N GLY A 15 -4.96 -3.88 -10.73
CA GLY A 15 -5.74 -2.66 -10.98
C GLY A 15 -5.53 -1.65 -9.88
N THR A 16 -5.38 -0.39 -10.26
CA THR A 16 -5.28 0.72 -9.32
C THR A 16 -6.43 1.71 -9.50
N ALA A 17 -6.82 2.39 -8.42
CA ALA A 17 -7.81 3.46 -8.43
C ALA A 17 -7.42 4.58 -7.47
N THR A 18 -7.73 5.82 -7.84
CA THR A 18 -7.52 7.00 -7.02
C THR A 18 -8.73 7.94 -7.11
N PRO A 19 -8.95 8.82 -6.12
CA PRO A 19 -9.84 9.96 -6.31
C PRO A 19 -9.42 10.81 -7.50
N GLU A 20 -10.37 11.44 -8.18
CA GLU A 20 -10.08 12.29 -9.34
C GLU A 20 -9.27 13.53 -8.95
N ALA A 21 -9.59 14.12 -7.79
CA ALA A 21 -8.97 15.35 -7.31
C ALA A 21 -7.46 15.16 -7.04
N ARG A 22 -6.65 15.99 -7.71
CA ARG A 22 -5.19 16.01 -7.60
C ARG A 22 -4.75 17.34 -7.02
N TYR A 23 -3.92 17.28 -5.99
CA TYR A 23 -3.44 18.46 -5.30
C TYR A 23 -1.91 18.43 -5.17
N THR A 24 -1.27 19.50 -5.62
CA THR A 24 0.17 19.72 -5.47
C THR A 24 0.53 20.05 -4.02
N LYS A 25 1.81 19.87 -3.66
CA LYS A 25 2.29 20.32 -2.34
C LYS A 25 2.11 21.82 -2.10
N ALA A 26 2.24 22.63 -3.16
CA ALA A 26 2.06 24.07 -3.08
C ALA A 26 0.61 24.43 -2.71
N GLU A 27 -0.37 23.80 -3.36
CA GLU A 27 -1.79 23.97 -3.03
C GLU A 27 -2.11 23.49 -1.62
N CYS A 28 -1.54 22.35 -1.20
CA CYS A 28 -1.68 21.83 0.16
C CYS A 28 -1.16 22.83 1.21
N LEU A 29 -0.02 23.50 0.93
CA LEU A 29 0.55 24.50 1.83
C LEU A 29 -0.34 25.74 1.92
N VAL A 30 -0.85 26.23 0.79
CA VAL A 30 -1.79 27.37 0.76
C VAL A 30 -3.06 27.04 1.54
N ALA A 31 -3.64 25.86 1.32
CA ALA A 31 -4.84 25.43 2.04
C ALA A 31 -4.58 25.28 3.54
N PHE A 32 -3.42 24.74 3.94
CA PHE A 32 -3.02 24.67 5.34
C PHE A 32 -2.93 26.06 5.97
N GLN A 33 -2.27 27.01 5.32
CA GLN A 33 -2.14 28.39 5.81
C GLN A 33 -3.47 29.13 5.93
N ALA A 34 -4.44 28.80 5.07
CA ALA A 34 -5.78 29.38 5.10
C ALA A 34 -6.71 28.70 6.12
N SER A 35 -6.33 27.56 6.68
CA SER A 35 -7.17 26.79 7.61
C SER A 35 -7.15 27.32 9.04
N ASP A 36 -8.24 27.11 9.79
CA ASP A 36 -8.30 27.39 11.23
C ASP A 36 -7.23 26.61 12.02
N TRP A 37 -6.78 25.47 11.51
CA TRP A 37 -5.72 24.67 12.11
C TRP A 37 -4.37 25.39 12.13
N TYR A 38 -4.12 26.28 11.17
CA TYR A 38 -2.91 27.09 11.20
C TYR A 38 -2.84 27.91 12.50
N ALA A 39 -3.92 28.56 12.90
CA ALA A 39 -3.96 29.35 14.14
C ALA A 39 -3.89 28.49 15.42
N ARG A 40 -4.26 27.20 15.35
CA ARG A 40 -4.25 26.26 16.49
C ARG A 40 -2.88 25.64 16.75
N LEU A 41 -2.01 25.62 15.75
CA LEU A 41 -0.67 25.02 15.81
C LEU A 41 0.39 26.07 16.14
N ASP A 42 1.48 25.63 16.77
CA ASP A 42 2.57 26.52 17.14
C ASP A 42 3.48 26.91 15.95
N THR A 43 4.33 27.91 16.16
CA THR A 43 5.28 28.38 15.13
C THR A 43 6.22 27.29 14.62
N ARG A 44 6.56 26.30 15.45
CA ARG A 44 7.42 25.19 15.07
C ARG A 44 6.69 24.25 14.11
N ALA A 45 5.42 23.98 14.36
CA ALA A 45 4.57 23.19 13.49
C ALA A 45 4.44 23.83 12.10
N HIS A 46 4.25 25.15 12.04
CA HIS A 46 4.22 25.89 10.77
C HIS A 46 5.53 25.76 10.00
N LEU A 47 6.67 25.89 10.70
CA LEU A 47 7.98 25.75 10.07
C LEU A 47 8.20 24.33 9.52
N ILE A 48 7.76 23.29 10.24
CA ILE A 48 7.85 21.89 9.80
C ILE A 48 7.01 21.69 8.53
N ALA A 49 5.72 22.01 8.57
CA ALA A 49 4.83 21.84 7.42
C ALA A 49 5.34 22.59 6.18
N ARG A 50 5.76 23.86 6.37
CA ARG A 50 6.37 24.66 5.30
C ARG A 50 7.64 24.02 4.76
N THR A 51 8.53 23.54 5.63
CA THR A 51 9.79 22.90 5.21
C THR A 51 9.52 21.63 4.40
N VAL A 52 8.58 20.79 4.84
CA VAL A 52 8.25 19.53 4.15
C VAL A 52 7.57 19.81 2.80
N LEU A 53 6.67 20.78 2.72
CA LEU A 53 5.90 21.06 1.50
C LEU A 53 6.64 21.93 0.48
N GLN A 54 7.60 22.78 0.90
CA GLN A 54 8.39 23.61 -0.01
C GLN A 54 9.67 22.94 -0.50
N ARG A 55 10.27 22.05 0.30
CA ARG A 55 11.48 21.34 -0.13
C ARG A 55 11.12 20.10 -0.95
N ASP A 56 12.13 19.56 -1.62
CA ASP A 56 12.02 18.25 -2.22
C ASP A 56 11.93 17.17 -1.13
N ASN A 57 10.71 16.64 -0.95
CA ASN A 57 10.39 15.51 -0.09
C ASN A 57 10.07 14.25 -0.92
N GLY A 58 10.34 14.27 -2.23
CA GLY A 58 10.03 13.19 -3.17
C GLY A 58 8.57 13.13 -3.64
N ILE A 59 7.70 14.02 -3.18
CA ILE A 59 6.28 14.11 -3.55
C ILE A 59 6.07 15.40 -4.34
N GLU A 60 5.31 15.36 -5.43
CA GLU A 60 4.87 16.54 -6.18
C GLU A 60 3.38 16.81 -5.93
N ALA A 61 2.58 15.75 -5.98
CA ALA A 61 1.14 15.81 -5.77
C ALA A 61 0.62 14.60 -5.01
N ARG A 62 -0.63 14.69 -4.61
CA ARG A 62 -1.40 13.64 -3.95
C ARG A 62 -2.82 13.63 -4.49
N ARG A 63 -3.46 12.45 -4.43
CA ARG A 63 -4.90 12.30 -4.67
C ARG A 63 -5.59 12.24 -3.32
N LEU A 64 -6.64 13.03 -3.13
CA LEU A 64 -7.38 13.10 -1.86
C LEU A 64 -8.87 13.02 -2.13
N ALA A 65 -9.59 12.25 -1.32
CA ALA A 65 -11.02 12.02 -1.40
C ALA A 65 -11.80 13.16 -0.73
N VAL A 66 -11.66 14.35 -1.30
CA VAL A 66 -12.37 15.59 -0.95
C VAL A 66 -12.68 16.37 -2.21
N ASP A 67 -13.75 17.17 -2.20
CA ASP A 67 -14.06 18.04 -3.34
C ASP A 67 -13.15 19.27 -3.35
N THR A 68 -12.87 19.80 -2.15
CA THR A 68 -11.95 20.93 -1.95
C THR A 68 -10.91 20.62 -0.88
N LEU A 69 -9.70 21.19 -1.03
CA LEU A 69 -8.64 21.02 -0.01
C LEU A 69 -9.03 21.54 1.38
N ALA A 70 -9.95 22.50 1.45
CA ALA A 70 -10.44 23.03 2.72
C ALA A 70 -11.07 21.93 3.59
N GLU A 71 -11.79 20.98 2.98
CA GLU A 71 -12.47 19.90 3.70
C GLU A 71 -11.51 18.96 4.43
N VAL A 72 -10.26 18.81 3.96
CA VAL A 72 -9.25 17.99 4.65
C VAL A 72 -9.01 18.50 6.09
N PHE A 73 -9.24 19.78 6.33
CA PHE A 73 -9.08 20.43 7.63
C PHE A 73 -10.34 20.36 8.51
N HIS A 74 -11.44 19.79 8.02
CA HIS A 74 -12.58 19.36 8.84
C HIS A 74 -12.22 18.04 9.53
N ILE A 75 -11.52 18.17 10.65
CA ILE A 75 -10.91 17.06 11.40
C ILE A 75 -11.73 16.86 12.69
N ASP A 76 -12.70 15.95 12.62
CA ASP A 76 -13.44 15.41 13.74
C ASP A 76 -13.84 13.96 13.46
N PRO A 77 -14.13 13.14 14.50
CA PRO A 77 -14.38 11.72 14.33
C PRO A 77 -15.49 11.38 13.33
N ASN A 78 -16.59 12.13 13.33
CA ASN A 78 -17.75 11.81 12.50
C ASN A 78 -17.50 12.17 11.04
N THR A 79 -16.90 13.34 10.79
CA THR A 79 -16.53 13.76 9.43
C THR A 79 -15.53 12.79 8.81
N LEU A 80 -14.52 12.39 9.58
CA LEU A 80 -13.49 11.45 9.14
C LEU A 80 -14.08 10.05 8.86
N ALA A 81 -14.90 9.52 9.77
CA ALA A 81 -15.58 8.24 9.57
C ALA A 81 -16.52 8.25 8.35
N GLN A 82 -17.27 9.35 8.16
CA GLN A 82 -18.14 9.51 7.01
C GLN A 82 -17.35 9.58 5.70
N ARG A 83 -16.22 10.30 5.67
CA ARG A 83 -15.33 10.33 4.49
C ARG A 83 -14.85 8.92 4.14
N PHE A 84 -14.44 8.14 5.14
CA PHE A 84 -14.00 6.76 4.91
C PHE A 84 -15.12 5.90 4.29
N VAL A 85 -16.32 5.89 4.89
CA VAL A 85 -17.43 5.04 4.40
C VAL A 85 -17.92 5.46 3.01
N THR A 86 -17.84 6.75 2.69
CA THR A 86 -18.22 7.26 1.36
C THR A 86 -17.26 6.80 0.27
N HIS A 87 -15.94 6.86 0.52
CA HIS A 87 -14.94 6.71 -0.53
C HIS A 87 -14.25 5.35 -0.60
N ALA A 88 -13.96 4.71 0.54
CA ALA A 88 -13.21 3.45 0.56
C ALA A 88 -13.91 2.32 -0.23
N PRO A 89 -15.24 2.10 -0.10
CA PRO A 89 -15.93 1.08 -0.90
C PRO A 89 -15.86 1.31 -2.41
N ALA A 90 -15.95 2.57 -2.85
CA ALA A 90 -15.91 2.92 -4.27
C ALA A 90 -14.51 2.67 -4.85
N LEU A 91 -13.47 3.20 -4.20
CA LEU A 91 -12.07 3.03 -4.63
C LEU A 91 -11.67 1.54 -4.67
N ALA A 92 -12.04 0.78 -3.65
CA ALA A 92 -11.79 -0.67 -3.59
C ALA A 92 -12.44 -1.40 -4.77
N ALA A 93 -13.71 -1.11 -5.05
CA ALA A 93 -14.43 -1.72 -6.16
C ALA A 93 -13.85 -1.32 -7.52
N ASP A 94 -13.45 -0.06 -7.71
CA ASP A 94 -12.88 0.41 -8.98
C ASP A 94 -11.52 -0.24 -9.28
N ALA A 95 -10.64 -0.34 -8.28
CA ALA A 95 -9.38 -1.07 -8.41
C ALA A 95 -9.63 -2.55 -8.75
N ALA A 96 -10.56 -3.19 -8.05
CA ALA A 96 -10.94 -4.58 -8.29
C ALA A 96 -11.52 -4.81 -9.68
N ARG A 97 -12.40 -3.94 -10.19
CA ARG A 97 -12.95 -4.03 -11.55
C ARG A 97 -11.84 -3.99 -12.60
N ARG A 98 -10.83 -3.13 -12.41
CA ARG A 98 -9.68 -3.03 -13.31
C ARG A 98 -8.83 -4.31 -13.26
N ALA A 99 -8.57 -4.85 -12.07
CA ALA A 99 -7.84 -6.10 -11.90
C ALA A 99 -8.58 -7.29 -12.56
N LEU A 100 -9.90 -7.39 -12.36
CA LEU A 100 -10.76 -8.40 -12.99
C LEU A 100 -10.76 -8.28 -14.51
N ALA A 101 -10.91 -7.06 -15.03
CA ALA A 101 -10.87 -6.79 -16.47
C ALA A 101 -9.50 -7.16 -17.07
N GLN A 102 -8.40 -6.87 -16.37
CA GLN A 102 -7.07 -7.27 -16.82
C GLN A 102 -6.90 -8.79 -16.81
N ALA A 103 -7.42 -9.47 -15.78
CA ALA A 103 -7.40 -10.93 -15.67
C ALA A 103 -8.34 -11.64 -16.67
N GLY A 104 -9.30 -10.93 -17.25
CA GLY A 104 -10.33 -11.51 -18.13
C GLY A 104 -11.38 -12.32 -17.37
N LEU A 105 -11.60 -12.03 -16.09
CA LEU A 105 -12.52 -12.75 -15.21
C LEU A 105 -13.76 -11.91 -14.88
N GLN A 106 -14.86 -12.60 -14.62
CA GLN A 106 -16.10 -12.00 -14.12
C GLN A 106 -16.15 -12.02 -12.59
N PRO A 107 -16.94 -11.14 -11.96
CA PRO A 107 -17.19 -11.18 -10.51
C PRO A 107 -17.64 -12.56 -10.00
N SER A 108 -18.38 -13.31 -10.83
CA SER A 108 -18.85 -14.66 -10.53
C SER A 108 -17.74 -15.71 -10.46
N ASP A 109 -16.53 -15.42 -10.92
CA ASP A 109 -15.42 -16.37 -10.94
C ASP A 109 -14.59 -16.31 -9.65
N ILE A 110 -14.82 -15.32 -8.77
CA ILE A 110 -14.04 -15.10 -7.55
C ILE A 110 -14.57 -15.93 -6.39
N ASP A 111 -13.70 -16.72 -5.77
CA ASP A 111 -14.04 -17.61 -4.65
C ASP A 111 -13.79 -16.99 -3.28
N ALA A 112 -12.82 -16.08 -3.20
CA ALA A 112 -12.53 -15.33 -1.99
C ALA A 112 -12.10 -13.89 -2.30
N VAL A 113 -12.41 -12.99 -1.38
CA VAL A 113 -11.97 -11.60 -1.41
C VAL A 113 -11.30 -11.25 -0.08
N VAL A 114 -10.11 -10.66 -0.16
CA VAL A 114 -9.34 -10.21 1.00
C VAL A 114 -9.12 -8.71 0.90
N VAL A 115 -9.71 -7.96 1.82
CA VAL A 115 -9.65 -6.49 1.84
C VAL A 115 -8.79 -6.03 3.01
N SER A 116 -7.81 -5.17 2.74
CA SER A 116 -6.96 -4.55 3.75
C SER A 116 -7.07 -3.04 3.74
N THR A 117 -7.08 -2.46 4.93
CA THR A 117 -7.06 -1.01 5.17
C THR A 117 -6.58 -0.74 6.59
N CYS A 118 -6.07 0.47 6.81
CA CYS A 118 -5.72 0.97 8.15
C CYS A 118 -6.27 2.36 8.44
N THR A 119 -6.92 3.00 7.46
CA THR A 119 -7.40 4.39 7.55
C THR A 119 -8.85 4.51 8.04
N GLY A 120 -9.50 3.40 8.38
CA GLY A 120 -10.86 3.38 8.89
C GLY A 120 -11.29 2.00 9.40
N TYR A 121 -12.40 1.98 10.14
CA TYR A 121 -13.00 0.76 10.67
C TYR A 121 -14.50 0.76 10.36
N LEU A 122 -15.01 -0.38 9.89
CA LEU A 122 -16.44 -0.59 9.61
C LEU A 122 -16.91 -1.90 10.25
N CYS A 123 -18.14 -1.88 10.76
CA CYS A 123 -18.87 -3.08 11.18
C CYS A 123 -20.33 -2.90 10.75
N PRO A 124 -20.83 -3.64 9.75
CA PRO A 124 -20.17 -4.70 8.98
C PRO A 124 -18.93 -4.23 8.19
N GLY A 125 -18.00 -5.16 7.91
CA GLY A 125 -16.69 -4.88 7.33
C GLY A 125 -16.72 -4.40 5.87
N LEU A 126 -15.59 -3.86 5.41
CA LEU A 126 -15.47 -3.27 4.07
C LEU A 126 -15.66 -4.32 2.96
N SER A 127 -15.26 -5.56 3.23
CA SER A 127 -15.50 -6.70 2.36
C SER A 127 -16.97 -6.86 1.95
N GLY A 128 -17.93 -6.61 2.83
CA GLY A 128 -19.37 -6.68 2.51
C GLY A 128 -19.81 -5.65 1.46
N TYR A 129 -19.29 -4.42 1.55
CA TYR A 129 -19.55 -3.39 0.55
C TYR A 129 -18.91 -3.72 -0.80
N VAL A 130 -17.72 -4.36 -0.79
CA VAL A 130 -17.05 -4.80 -2.01
C VAL A 130 -17.84 -5.92 -2.69
N VAL A 131 -18.33 -6.90 -1.91
CA VAL A 131 -19.18 -7.99 -2.40
C VAL A 131 -20.41 -7.44 -3.12
N GLU A 132 -21.13 -6.51 -2.48
CA GLU A 132 -22.31 -5.86 -3.06
C GLU A 132 -21.95 -5.06 -4.33
N ARG A 133 -20.94 -4.18 -4.26
CA ARG A 133 -20.59 -3.28 -5.36
C ARG A 133 -20.09 -4.02 -6.60
N LEU A 134 -19.34 -5.10 -6.42
CA LEU A 134 -18.83 -5.88 -7.55
C LEU A 134 -19.84 -6.90 -8.07
N GLY A 135 -20.89 -7.23 -7.29
CA GLY A 135 -21.79 -8.32 -7.60
C GLY A 135 -21.10 -9.68 -7.49
N LEU A 136 -20.28 -9.88 -6.45
CA LEU A 136 -19.67 -11.18 -6.17
C LEU A 136 -20.75 -12.19 -5.75
N ARG A 137 -20.43 -13.47 -5.83
CA ARG A 137 -21.34 -14.54 -5.39
C ARG A 137 -21.65 -14.42 -3.90
N ALA A 138 -22.86 -14.80 -3.50
CA ALA A 138 -23.30 -14.73 -2.10
C ALA A 138 -22.53 -15.67 -1.16
N ASP A 139 -21.85 -16.68 -1.71
CA ASP A 139 -21.04 -17.66 -0.98
C ASP A 139 -19.54 -17.37 -1.03
N VAL A 140 -19.13 -16.21 -1.58
CA VAL A 140 -17.73 -15.79 -1.60
C VAL A 140 -17.16 -15.70 -0.18
N GLN A 141 -15.95 -16.20 0.01
CA GLN A 141 -15.26 -16.07 1.29
C GLN A 141 -14.71 -14.65 1.44
N ALA A 142 -15.29 -13.87 2.34
CA ALA A 142 -14.95 -12.46 2.53
C ALA A 142 -14.11 -12.25 3.80
N PHE A 143 -12.93 -11.63 3.66
CA PHE A 143 -12.01 -11.36 4.76
C PHE A 143 -11.62 -9.88 4.81
N ASP A 144 -11.73 -9.27 5.99
CA ASP A 144 -11.13 -7.97 6.29
C ASP A 144 -9.84 -8.16 7.10
N LEU A 145 -8.69 -7.95 6.48
CA LEU A 145 -7.37 -8.06 7.10
C LEU A 145 -6.85 -6.65 7.45
N VAL A 146 -7.16 -6.22 8.68
CA VAL A 146 -6.91 -4.85 9.18
C VAL A 146 -5.78 -4.77 10.21
N GLY A 147 -5.25 -3.57 10.44
CA GLY A 147 -4.29 -3.29 11.51
C GLY A 147 -2.80 -3.45 11.16
N GLN A 148 -2.48 -3.71 9.89
CA GLN A 148 -1.10 -3.90 9.43
C GLN A 148 -0.45 -2.64 8.82
N GLY A 149 -1.23 -1.57 8.63
CA GLY A 149 -0.74 -0.31 8.06
C GLY A 149 -0.18 -0.49 6.65
N CYS A 150 0.87 0.28 6.33
CA CYS A 150 1.55 0.23 5.04
C CYS A 150 2.11 -1.17 4.65
N ALA A 151 2.25 -2.09 5.61
CA ALA A 151 2.76 -3.43 5.38
C ALA A 151 1.71 -4.40 4.82
N ALA A 152 0.42 -4.03 4.79
CA ALA A 152 -0.69 -4.97 4.64
C ALA A 152 -0.78 -5.68 3.28
N ALA A 153 -0.17 -5.13 2.22
CA ALA A 153 -0.23 -5.71 0.88
C ALA A 153 0.24 -7.16 0.82
N LEU A 154 1.41 -7.45 1.38
CA LEU A 154 1.99 -8.78 1.28
C LEU A 154 1.31 -9.81 2.18
N PRO A 155 0.94 -9.52 3.44
CA PRO A 155 0.07 -10.41 4.22
C PRO A 155 -1.27 -10.70 3.53
N ASN A 156 -1.86 -9.71 2.85
CA ASN A 156 -3.07 -9.90 2.06
C ASN A 156 -2.83 -10.89 0.90
N LEU A 157 -1.78 -10.68 0.10
CA LEU A 157 -1.38 -11.59 -0.99
C LEU A 157 -1.04 -13.00 -0.46
N ARG A 158 -0.37 -13.11 0.70
CA ARG A 158 -0.03 -14.39 1.33
C ARG A 158 -1.24 -15.14 1.86
N LEU A 159 -2.28 -14.44 2.32
CA LEU A 159 -3.56 -15.08 2.63
C LEU A 159 -4.20 -15.63 1.35
N GLY A 160 -4.13 -14.89 0.25
CA GLY A 160 -4.54 -15.39 -1.06
C GLY A 160 -3.79 -16.66 -1.48
N ASP A 161 -2.46 -16.68 -1.36
CA ASP A 161 -1.64 -17.89 -1.61
C ASP A 161 -2.10 -19.07 -0.75
N ALA A 162 -2.37 -18.86 0.54
CA ALA A 162 -2.85 -19.91 1.43
C ALA A 162 -4.25 -20.43 1.04
N LEU A 163 -5.15 -19.54 0.63
CA LEU A 163 -6.50 -19.91 0.16
C LEU A 163 -6.43 -20.72 -1.14
N LEU A 164 -5.59 -20.32 -2.10
CA LEU A 164 -5.36 -21.08 -3.34
C LEU A 164 -4.72 -22.45 -3.05
N ALA A 165 -3.73 -22.49 -2.16
CA ALA A 165 -3.04 -23.73 -1.76
C ALA A 165 -3.96 -24.73 -1.03
N SER A 166 -5.06 -24.25 -0.44
CA SER A 166 -6.07 -25.11 0.21
C SER A 166 -6.86 -25.99 -0.78
N ASN A 167 -6.75 -25.73 -2.09
CA ASN A 167 -7.60 -26.31 -3.15
C ASN A 167 -9.11 -26.00 -2.99
N SER A 168 -9.47 -25.01 -2.16
CA SER A 168 -10.87 -24.56 -2.00
C SER A 168 -11.20 -23.32 -2.84
N CYS A 169 -10.19 -22.67 -3.41
CA CYS A 169 -10.31 -21.49 -4.26
C CYS A 169 -9.43 -21.66 -5.50
N ASP A 170 -9.95 -21.26 -6.65
CA ASP A 170 -9.20 -21.13 -7.91
C ASP A 170 -8.80 -19.66 -8.16
N HIS A 171 -9.65 -18.72 -7.73
CA HIS A 171 -9.41 -17.28 -7.86
C HIS A 171 -9.65 -16.53 -6.55
N VAL A 172 -8.67 -15.72 -6.14
CA VAL A 172 -8.76 -14.84 -4.97
C VAL A 172 -8.54 -13.39 -5.39
N LEU A 173 -9.45 -12.51 -4.98
CA LEU A 173 -9.33 -11.07 -5.19
C LEU A 173 -8.68 -10.41 -3.96
N SER A 174 -7.45 -9.94 -4.14
CA SER A 174 -6.70 -9.18 -3.14
C SER A 174 -6.93 -7.69 -3.34
N ILE A 175 -7.29 -6.95 -2.28
CA ILE A 175 -7.55 -5.51 -2.34
C ILE A 175 -6.91 -4.82 -1.14
N CYS A 176 -6.17 -3.75 -1.38
CA CYS A 176 -5.70 -2.79 -0.38
C CYS A 176 -6.26 -1.41 -0.72
N VAL A 177 -6.92 -0.77 0.24
CA VAL A 177 -7.57 0.54 0.03
C VAL A 177 -7.33 1.44 1.23
N GLU A 178 -6.94 2.68 0.95
CA GLU A 178 -6.52 3.64 1.95
C GLU A 178 -7.09 5.02 1.60
N VAL A 179 -7.84 5.59 2.54
CA VAL A 179 -8.39 6.95 2.46
C VAL A 179 -7.71 7.74 3.57
N SER A 180 -6.45 8.07 3.38
CA SER A 180 -5.62 8.76 4.37
C SER A 180 -6.17 10.13 4.74
N SER A 181 -6.88 10.81 3.83
CA SER A 181 -7.66 12.01 4.14
C SER A 181 -8.76 11.77 5.18
N ALA A 182 -9.27 10.54 5.32
CA ALA A 182 -10.20 10.12 6.37
C ALA A 182 -9.49 9.70 7.68
N ALA A 183 -8.16 9.68 7.68
CA ALA A 183 -7.32 9.49 8.88
C ALA A 183 -6.45 10.73 9.15
N MET A 184 -6.88 11.90 8.66
CA MET A 184 -6.16 13.16 8.88
C MET A 184 -6.17 13.52 10.37
N TYR A 185 -5.02 13.91 10.90
CA TYR A 185 -4.84 14.33 12.28
C TYR A 185 -3.74 15.39 12.34
N LEU A 186 -3.93 16.44 13.14
CA LEU A 186 -2.95 17.51 13.32
C LEU A 186 -2.75 17.83 14.81
N ASP A 187 -1.48 17.92 15.22
CA ASP A 187 -1.05 18.52 16.48
C ASP A 187 0.41 19.03 16.34
N ASN A 188 1.01 19.50 17.44
CA ASN A 188 2.37 20.04 17.43
C ASN A 188 3.48 18.96 17.38
N ASP A 189 3.14 17.68 17.25
CA ASP A 189 4.12 16.60 17.09
C ASP A 189 4.72 16.62 15.67
N PRO A 190 6.06 16.67 15.54
CA PRO A 190 6.71 16.69 14.24
C PRO A 190 6.38 15.49 13.35
N GLY A 191 6.24 14.29 13.92
CA GLY A 191 5.94 13.07 13.18
C GLY A 191 4.53 13.09 12.60
N VAL A 192 3.56 13.59 13.38
CA VAL A 192 2.17 13.80 12.93
C VAL A 192 2.10 14.78 11.78
N LEU A 193 2.80 15.92 11.88
CA LEU A 193 2.81 16.94 10.83
C LEU A 193 3.51 16.45 9.55
N ILE A 194 4.62 15.72 9.68
CA ILE A 194 5.28 15.10 8.53
C ILE A 194 4.32 14.12 7.88
N SER A 195 3.68 13.24 8.65
CA SER A 195 2.66 12.30 8.15
C SER A 195 1.57 13.02 7.34
N ALA A 196 0.98 14.09 7.87
CA ALA A 196 -0.07 14.85 7.18
C ALA A 196 0.35 15.40 5.80
N CYS A 197 1.66 15.58 5.56
CA CYS A 197 2.21 16.04 4.29
C CYS A 197 2.52 14.91 3.29
N LEU A 198 2.58 13.64 3.73
CA LEU A 198 3.04 12.52 2.92
C LEU A 198 1.90 11.69 2.31
N PHE A 199 0.85 11.44 3.08
CA PHE A 199 -0.14 10.44 2.71
C PHE A 199 -1.18 10.94 1.70
N GLY A 200 -1.52 10.07 0.75
CA GLY A 200 -2.60 10.23 -0.22
C GLY A 200 -3.61 9.09 -0.14
N ASP A 201 -4.61 9.14 -1.02
CA ASP A 201 -5.74 8.23 -1.04
C ASP A 201 -5.72 7.38 -2.32
N GLY A 202 -6.02 6.09 -2.20
CA GLY A 202 -6.06 5.19 -3.34
C GLY A 202 -6.32 3.73 -2.96
N ALA A 203 -6.56 2.92 -3.98
CA ALA A 203 -6.74 1.49 -3.85
C ALA A 203 -5.91 0.75 -4.91
N GLY A 204 -5.40 -0.40 -4.53
CA GLY A 204 -4.75 -1.37 -5.40
C GLY A 204 -5.38 -2.74 -5.23
N ALA A 205 -5.53 -3.48 -6.32
CA ALA A 205 -6.09 -4.82 -6.31
C ALA A 205 -5.29 -5.76 -7.21
N ALA A 206 -5.31 -7.04 -6.87
CA ALA A 206 -4.77 -8.12 -7.69
C ALA A 206 -5.71 -9.32 -7.74
N VAL A 207 -5.85 -9.94 -8.91
CA VAL A 207 -6.45 -11.27 -9.06
C VAL A 207 -5.34 -12.29 -8.94
N LEU A 208 -5.44 -13.14 -7.92
CA LEU A 208 -4.55 -14.23 -7.64
C LEU A 208 -5.18 -15.53 -8.14
N SER A 209 -4.40 -16.42 -8.75
CA SER A 209 -4.93 -17.67 -9.29
C SER A 209 -3.91 -18.79 -9.27
N ARG A 210 -4.38 -20.04 -9.37
CA ARG A 210 -3.52 -21.23 -9.44
C ARG A 210 -2.85 -21.46 -10.78
N HIS A 211 -3.41 -20.84 -11.82
CA HIS A 211 -2.96 -20.98 -13.19
C HIS A 211 -2.76 -19.58 -13.78
N PRO A 212 -1.72 -19.38 -14.60
CA PRO A 212 -1.52 -18.12 -15.28
C PRO A 212 -2.63 -17.92 -16.33
N THR A 213 -3.06 -16.68 -16.52
CA THR A 213 -3.95 -16.34 -17.64
C THR A 213 -3.20 -16.55 -18.96
N PRO A 214 -3.73 -17.38 -19.90
CA PRO A 214 -3.10 -17.57 -21.20
C PRO A 214 -2.93 -16.23 -21.94
N SER A 215 -1.89 -16.09 -22.76
CA SER A 215 -1.61 -14.89 -23.58
C SER A 215 -1.32 -13.59 -22.81
N ARG A 216 -1.11 -13.67 -21.49
CA ARG A 216 -0.62 -12.57 -20.66
C ARG A 216 0.80 -12.86 -20.18
N ARG A 217 1.52 -11.80 -19.86
CA ARG A 217 2.82 -11.89 -19.18
C ARG A 217 2.63 -12.58 -17.84
N ARG A 218 3.34 -13.68 -17.62
CA ARG A 218 3.23 -14.51 -16.42
C ARG A 218 3.97 -13.85 -15.26
N ILE A 219 3.29 -13.70 -14.12
CA ILE A 219 3.86 -13.21 -12.87
C ILE A 219 3.64 -14.29 -11.81
N GLU A 220 4.66 -15.11 -11.57
CA GLU A 220 4.62 -16.20 -10.60
C GLU A 220 5.12 -15.74 -9.23
N TRP A 221 4.38 -16.05 -8.18
CA TRP A 221 4.84 -15.90 -6.81
C TRP A 221 5.64 -17.14 -6.39
N VAL A 222 6.94 -16.97 -6.14
CA VAL A 222 7.86 -18.09 -5.94
C VAL A 222 8.13 -18.35 -4.45
N ASP A 223 8.51 -17.31 -3.72
CA ASP A 223 8.78 -17.42 -2.28
C ASP A 223 8.47 -16.10 -1.56
N SER A 224 8.28 -16.16 -0.25
CA SER A 224 8.08 -14.97 0.57
C SER A 224 8.57 -15.17 2.01
N SER A 225 8.85 -14.07 2.68
CA SER A 225 9.17 -14.07 4.10
C SER A 225 8.53 -12.89 4.80
N SER A 226 8.50 -12.95 6.12
CA SER A 226 7.93 -11.91 6.96
C SER A 226 8.71 -11.80 8.24
N LEU A 227 8.95 -10.56 8.65
CA LEU A 227 9.59 -10.21 9.89
C LEU A 227 8.67 -9.28 10.66
N THR A 228 8.34 -9.66 11.89
CA THR A 228 7.60 -8.82 12.82
C THR A 228 8.47 -8.58 14.02
N VAL A 229 8.65 -7.31 14.38
CA VAL A 229 9.50 -6.90 15.50
C VAL A 229 8.66 -6.13 16.51
N PRO A 230 7.92 -6.83 17.40
CA PRO A 230 6.98 -6.19 18.32
C PRO A 230 7.63 -5.17 19.26
N ALA A 231 8.93 -5.28 19.52
CA ALA A 231 9.67 -4.31 20.33
C ALA A 231 9.69 -2.90 19.69
N GLN A 232 9.60 -2.82 18.36
CA GLN A 232 9.62 -1.56 17.59
C GLN A 232 8.22 -0.96 17.35
N ARG A 233 7.18 -1.45 18.03
CA ARG A 233 5.78 -1.01 17.81
C ARG A 233 5.54 0.49 18.00
N GLN A 234 6.39 1.16 18.78
CA GLN A 234 6.25 2.59 19.03
C GLN A 234 6.85 3.46 17.92
N ALA A 235 7.67 2.88 17.04
CA ALA A 235 8.31 3.63 15.95
C ALA A 235 7.31 4.03 14.86
N LEU A 236 6.33 3.16 14.57
CA LEU A 236 5.27 3.38 13.60
C LEU A 236 3.99 2.70 14.05
N LYS A 237 2.96 3.49 14.36
CA LYS A 237 1.63 3.02 14.80
C LYS A 237 0.56 4.07 14.58
N PHE A 238 -0.69 3.63 14.57
CA PHE A 238 -1.80 4.50 14.95
C PHE A 238 -2.01 4.45 16.45
N GLU A 239 -2.22 5.62 17.05
CA GLU A 239 -2.74 5.81 18.40
C GLU A 239 -4.18 6.30 18.31
N GLN A 240 -5.10 5.68 19.04
CA GLN A 240 -6.46 6.18 19.14
C GLN A 240 -6.48 7.37 20.10
N ARG A 241 -6.96 8.51 19.62
CA ARG A 241 -7.07 9.73 20.42
C ARG A 241 -8.27 10.55 19.99
N ASP A 242 -9.11 10.91 20.96
CA ASP A 242 -10.31 11.71 20.74
C ASP A 242 -11.24 11.11 19.65
N GLY A 243 -11.28 9.78 19.55
CA GLY A 243 -12.06 9.05 18.54
C GLY A 243 -11.44 9.04 17.13
N MET A 244 -10.20 9.49 16.97
CA MET A 244 -9.50 9.60 15.68
C MET A 244 -8.17 8.82 15.69
N LEU A 245 -7.69 8.53 14.48
CA LEU A 245 -6.43 7.83 14.24
C LEU A 245 -5.26 8.82 14.20
N ARG A 246 -4.48 8.91 15.28
CA ARG A 246 -3.26 9.72 15.34
C ARG A 246 -2.06 8.91 14.85
N ASN A 247 -1.52 9.25 13.67
CA ASN A 247 -0.37 8.53 13.10
C ASN A 247 0.95 8.93 13.79
N ILE A 248 1.62 7.98 14.41
CA ILE A 248 2.93 8.16 15.04
C ILE A 248 4.00 7.68 14.08
N LEU A 249 4.90 8.60 13.70
CA LEU A 249 6.00 8.34 12.80
C LEU A 249 7.30 8.81 13.43
N SER A 250 8.09 7.89 13.99
CA SER A 250 9.38 8.21 14.61
C SER A 250 10.47 8.47 13.56
N ARG A 251 11.54 9.14 13.97
CA ARG A 251 12.71 9.42 13.10
C ARG A 251 13.50 8.17 12.71
N GLU A 252 13.32 7.06 13.43
CA GLU A 252 14.05 5.81 13.22
C GLU A 252 13.47 4.98 12.07
N VAL A 253 12.23 5.28 11.65
CA VAL A 253 11.48 4.52 10.65
C VAL A 253 12.26 4.26 9.36
N PRO A 254 12.96 5.23 8.74
CA PRO A 254 13.76 4.95 7.54
C PRO A 254 14.86 3.91 7.77
N ALA A 255 15.56 3.98 8.91
CA ALA A 255 16.64 3.04 9.23
C ALA A 255 16.10 1.63 9.54
N LEU A 256 14.99 1.56 10.29
CA LEU A 256 14.30 0.30 10.59
C LEU A 256 13.76 -0.35 9.31
N ALA A 257 13.15 0.44 8.41
CA ALA A 257 12.67 -0.03 7.11
C ALA A 257 13.79 -0.70 6.31
N ALA A 258 14.92 -0.01 6.14
CA ALA A 258 16.06 -0.52 5.39
C ALA A 258 16.66 -1.79 6.03
N GLN A 259 16.86 -1.78 7.36
CA GLN A 259 17.40 -2.92 8.09
C GLN A 259 16.52 -4.17 7.94
N TYR A 260 15.21 -4.03 8.11
CA TYR A 260 14.29 -5.16 8.06
C TYR A 260 14.00 -5.62 6.63
N ALA A 261 13.97 -4.69 5.66
CA ALA A 261 13.90 -5.04 4.24
C ALA A 261 15.11 -5.89 3.81
N GLN A 262 16.33 -5.51 4.24
CA GLN A 262 17.55 -6.28 3.99
C GLN A 262 17.42 -7.71 4.55
N GLN A 263 17.05 -7.85 5.83
CA GLN A 263 16.95 -9.18 6.46
C GLN A 263 15.93 -10.09 5.76
N VAL A 264 14.79 -9.54 5.37
CA VAL A 264 13.75 -10.28 4.65
C VAL A 264 14.23 -10.66 3.25
N LEU A 265 14.91 -9.75 2.54
CA LEU A 265 15.52 -10.02 1.24
C LEU A 265 16.56 -11.15 1.34
N ASP A 266 17.56 -11.00 2.21
CA ASP A 266 18.65 -11.96 2.40
C ASP A 266 18.11 -13.36 2.75
N THR A 267 17.03 -13.41 3.56
CA THR A 267 16.35 -14.66 3.90
C THR A 267 15.76 -15.35 2.67
N VAL A 268 15.04 -14.62 1.81
CA VAL A 268 14.38 -15.20 0.64
C VAL A 268 15.40 -15.55 -0.45
N LEU A 269 16.32 -14.63 -0.75
CA LEU A 269 17.36 -14.87 -1.76
C LEU A 269 18.31 -16.01 -1.35
N GLY A 270 18.67 -16.10 -0.07
CA GLY A 270 19.48 -17.19 0.46
C GLY A 270 18.82 -18.56 0.30
N ARG A 271 17.49 -18.66 0.46
CA ARG A 271 16.75 -19.91 0.18
C ARG A 271 16.67 -20.24 -1.30
N ALA A 272 16.60 -19.22 -2.16
CA ALA A 272 16.56 -19.37 -3.61
C ALA A 272 17.94 -19.59 -4.25
N GLY A 273 19.02 -19.38 -3.49
CA GLY A 273 20.39 -19.40 -4.03
C GLY A 273 20.68 -18.23 -4.98
N LEU A 274 20.02 -17.10 -4.77
CA LEU A 274 20.16 -15.88 -5.58
C LEU A 274 20.95 -14.80 -4.83
N HIS A 275 21.46 -13.83 -5.58
CA HIS A 275 22.08 -12.62 -5.11
C HIS A 275 21.23 -11.40 -5.47
N THR A 276 21.47 -10.27 -4.79
CA THR A 276 20.79 -9.00 -5.07
C THR A 276 20.91 -8.57 -6.53
N ASP A 277 22.06 -8.84 -7.16
CA ASP A 277 22.34 -8.50 -8.56
C ASP A 277 21.53 -9.36 -9.56
N ASP A 278 20.90 -10.45 -9.12
CA ASP A 278 20.02 -11.27 -9.96
C ASP A 278 18.60 -10.66 -10.08
N ILE A 279 18.27 -9.65 -9.27
CA ILE A 279 16.96 -9.00 -9.27
C ILE A 279 16.89 -7.96 -10.38
N SER A 280 15.98 -8.18 -11.33
CA SER A 280 15.79 -7.39 -12.53
C SER A 280 14.86 -6.19 -12.31
N ALA A 281 13.92 -6.27 -11.36
CA ALA A 281 13.03 -5.16 -11.01
C ALA A 281 12.68 -5.13 -9.52
N TRP A 282 12.49 -3.92 -8.99
CA TRP A 282 12.25 -3.65 -7.57
C TRP A 282 10.90 -2.96 -7.36
N ILE A 283 9.98 -3.67 -6.73
CA ILE A 283 8.63 -3.21 -6.40
C ILE A 283 8.58 -2.95 -4.89
N LEU A 284 8.93 -1.73 -4.48
CA LEU A 284 9.18 -1.41 -3.08
C LEU A 284 8.17 -0.38 -2.55
N HIS A 285 7.65 -0.62 -1.35
CA HIS A 285 6.92 0.40 -0.63
C HIS A 285 7.82 1.61 -0.34
N ALA A 286 7.31 2.81 -0.61
CA ALA A 286 7.99 4.06 -0.29
C ALA A 286 7.17 4.84 0.73
N GLY A 287 7.61 4.83 1.99
CA GLY A 287 6.98 5.64 3.04
C GLY A 287 7.18 7.16 2.85
N GLY A 288 8.21 7.53 2.10
CA GLY A 288 8.67 8.89 1.80
C GLY A 288 10.09 8.86 1.22
N ARG A 289 10.62 10.01 0.80
CA ARG A 289 11.97 10.11 0.19
C ARG A 289 13.08 9.52 1.06
N ASP A 290 13.06 9.82 2.36
CA ASP A 290 14.11 9.37 3.28
C ASP A 290 14.11 7.84 3.45
N VAL A 291 12.95 7.20 3.29
CA VAL A 291 12.82 5.75 3.30
C VAL A 291 13.45 5.14 2.05
N LEU A 292 13.18 5.70 0.86
CA LEU A 292 13.82 5.26 -0.38
C LEU A 292 15.34 5.38 -0.29
N LEU A 293 15.86 6.52 0.19
CA LEU A 293 17.29 6.73 0.36
C LEU A 293 17.93 5.79 1.40
N ALA A 294 17.18 5.39 2.43
CA ALA A 294 17.65 4.42 3.39
C ALA A 294 17.72 3.01 2.78
N ILE A 295 16.70 2.61 2.01
CA ILE A 295 16.66 1.32 1.31
C ILE A 295 17.76 1.24 0.25
N GLU A 296 17.93 2.28 -0.57
CA GLU A 296 18.99 2.36 -1.59
C GLU A 296 20.36 2.08 -0.98
N ARG A 297 20.69 2.78 0.12
CA ARG A 297 21.97 2.62 0.81
C ARG A 297 22.09 1.28 1.53
N GLY A 298 21.01 0.82 2.18
CA GLY A 298 20.99 -0.42 2.94
C GLY A 298 21.27 -1.62 2.02
N LEU A 299 20.44 -1.76 0.98
CA LEU A 299 20.48 -2.86 0.03
C LEU A 299 21.54 -2.68 -1.08
N LYS A 300 22.25 -1.53 -1.08
CA LYS A 300 23.26 -1.15 -2.08
C LYS A 300 22.71 -1.13 -3.51
N LEU A 301 21.49 -0.64 -3.65
CA LEU A 301 20.82 -0.51 -4.94
C LEU A 301 21.30 0.73 -5.69
N LYS A 302 21.13 0.73 -7.00
CA LYS A 302 21.31 1.91 -7.84
C LYS A 302 20.05 2.77 -7.73
N THR A 303 20.19 4.09 -7.88
CA THR A 303 19.03 4.99 -7.93
C THR A 303 18.03 4.59 -9.03
N THR A 304 18.51 4.04 -10.15
CA THR A 304 17.66 3.51 -11.23
C THR A 304 16.83 2.31 -10.81
N ASP A 305 17.22 1.55 -9.79
CA ASP A 305 16.46 0.38 -9.34
C ASP A 305 15.16 0.82 -8.65
N LEU A 306 15.14 2.01 -8.05
CA LEU A 306 14.01 2.55 -7.30
C LEU A 306 13.09 3.47 -8.12
N HIS A 307 13.32 3.60 -9.44
CA HIS A 307 12.66 4.63 -10.25
C HIS A 307 11.13 4.51 -10.29
N TYR A 308 10.56 3.30 -10.37
CA TYR A 308 9.10 3.11 -10.30
C TYR A 308 8.55 3.54 -8.93
N SER A 309 9.21 3.14 -7.85
CA SER A 309 8.79 3.52 -6.48
C SER A 309 8.89 5.03 -6.27
N ALA A 310 9.95 5.66 -6.76
CA ALA A 310 10.13 7.10 -6.71
C ALA A 310 9.09 7.86 -7.55
N ALA A 311 8.76 7.36 -8.75
CA ALA A 311 7.76 7.95 -9.62
C ALA A 311 6.35 7.89 -9.00
N MET A 312 5.96 6.75 -8.42
CA MET A 312 4.67 6.60 -7.75
C MET A 312 4.59 7.46 -6.49
N LEU A 313 5.66 7.55 -5.70
CA LEU A 313 5.73 8.46 -4.56
C LEU A 313 5.59 9.92 -5.01
N ARG A 314 6.21 10.28 -6.14
CA ARG A 314 6.14 11.63 -6.69
C ARG A 314 4.72 12.04 -7.07
N GLU A 315 3.98 11.18 -7.75
CA GLU A 315 2.64 11.55 -8.27
C GLU A 315 1.52 11.37 -7.24
N TYR A 316 1.62 10.36 -6.37
CA TYR A 316 0.51 9.96 -5.50
C TYR A 316 0.77 10.20 -4.01
N GLY A 317 2.03 10.43 -3.62
CA GLY A 317 2.44 10.38 -2.23
C GLY A 317 2.42 8.96 -1.67
N ASN A 318 2.37 8.85 -0.34
CA ASN A 318 2.31 7.57 0.35
C ASN A 318 0.86 7.04 0.38
N LEU A 319 0.57 6.00 -0.40
CA LEU A 319 -0.74 5.34 -0.47
C LEU A 319 -0.88 4.17 0.53
N SER A 320 -0.07 4.16 1.60
CA SER A 320 -0.02 3.08 2.59
C SER A 320 0.04 1.70 1.92
N SER A 321 -0.87 0.77 2.25
CA SER A 321 -0.85 -0.60 1.75
C SER A 321 -1.16 -0.72 0.25
N ALA A 322 -1.84 0.25 -0.35
CA ALA A 322 -2.12 0.24 -1.80
C ALA A 322 -0.87 0.53 -2.64
N PHE A 323 0.17 1.14 -2.06
CA PHE A 323 1.30 1.71 -2.81
C PHE A 323 2.02 0.70 -3.73
N VAL A 324 2.30 -0.51 -3.25
CA VAL A 324 3.07 -1.49 -4.03
C VAL A 324 2.33 -1.99 -5.27
N TYR A 325 1.00 -1.92 -5.30
CA TYR A 325 0.23 -2.24 -6.50
C TYR A 325 0.44 -1.19 -7.60
N PHE A 326 0.58 0.10 -7.23
CA PHE A 326 0.90 1.17 -8.17
C PHE A 326 2.31 0.99 -8.74
N VAL A 327 3.27 0.62 -7.91
CA VAL A 327 4.64 0.34 -8.38
C VAL A 327 4.66 -0.88 -9.31
N LEU A 328 3.91 -1.93 -8.97
CA LEU A 328 3.78 -3.12 -9.80
C LEU A 328 3.13 -2.80 -11.15
N GLU A 329 2.02 -2.07 -11.15
CA GLU A 329 1.33 -1.64 -12.38
C GLU A 329 2.23 -0.75 -13.25
N ALA A 330 2.99 0.17 -12.65
CA ALA A 330 3.95 1.01 -13.36
C ALA A 330 5.06 0.19 -14.05
N ALA A 331 5.64 -0.79 -13.35
CA ALA A 331 6.66 -1.67 -13.92
C ALA A 331 6.12 -2.52 -15.08
N LEU A 332 4.87 -3.00 -14.96
CA LEU A 332 4.22 -3.76 -16.03
C LEU A 332 3.87 -2.87 -17.23
N ALA A 333 3.42 -1.64 -17.00
CA ALA A 333 3.06 -0.69 -18.06
C ALA A 333 4.28 -0.16 -18.84
N ASP A 334 5.45 -0.18 -18.22
CA ASP A 334 6.73 0.22 -18.83
C ASP A 334 7.49 -0.96 -19.45
N ASP A 335 6.86 -2.13 -19.55
CA ASP A 335 7.46 -3.36 -20.07
C ASP A 335 8.81 -3.69 -19.42
N ALA A 336 8.91 -3.50 -18.10
CA ALA A 336 10.15 -3.74 -17.34
C ALA A 336 10.71 -5.15 -17.65
N PRO A 337 12.05 -5.37 -17.68
CA PRO A 337 12.64 -6.64 -18.10
C PRO A 337 12.08 -7.86 -17.35
N GLY A 338 11.98 -9.00 -18.03
CA GLY A 338 11.69 -10.28 -17.39
C GLY A 338 12.74 -10.68 -16.36
N GLY A 339 12.51 -11.79 -15.66
CA GLY A 339 13.45 -12.33 -14.69
C GLY A 339 12.91 -12.34 -13.26
N TRP A 340 13.79 -12.05 -12.30
CA TRP A 340 13.46 -12.08 -10.88
C TRP A 340 13.06 -10.69 -10.41
N TRP A 341 11.86 -10.55 -9.87
CA TRP A 341 11.38 -9.29 -9.32
C TRP A 341 11.27 -9.41 -7.80
N TRP A 342 11.62 -8.34 -7.10
CA TRP A 342 11.48 -8.26 -5.65
C TRP A 342 10.34 -7.33 -5.27
N LEU A 343 9.33 -7.86 -4.57
CA LEU A 343 8.20 -7.12 -4.03
C LEU A 343 8.34 -7.01 -2.52
N SER A 344 8.29 -5.81 -1.93
CA SER A 344 8.38 -5.66 -0.48
C SER A 344 7.59 -4.47 0.06
N SER A 345 7.01 -4.67 1.25
CA SER A 345 6.29 -3.64 2.00
C SER A 345 6.63 -3.73 3.48
N PHE A 346 6.57 -2.61 4.18
CA PHE A 346 6.78 -2.51 5.62
C PHE A 346 5.89 -1.42 6.20
N GLY A 347 5.64 -1.49 7.51
CA GLY A 347 4.67 -0.61 8.15
C GLY A 347 4.59 -0.81 9.65
N ALA A 348 3.40 -0.53 10.21
CA ALA A 348 3.18 -0.52 11.64
C ALA A 348 3.59 -1.86 12.30
N GLY A 349 4.21 -1.79 13.49
CA GLY A 349 4.48 -2.98 14.29
C GLY A 349 5.86 -3.12 14.97
N PHE A 350 7.02 -2.73 14.42
CA PHE A 350 7.34 -2.59 13.01
C PHE A 350 7.27 -3.96 12.33
N SER A 351 6.72 -4.02 11.12
CA SER A 351 6.65 -5.25 10.33
C SER A 351 7.20 -5.02 8.93
N CYS A 352 7.83 -6.05 8.36
CA CYS A 352 8.35 -6.05 7.00
C CYS A 352 8.07 -7.39 6.34
N HIS A 353 7.65 -7.33 5.09
CA HIS A 353 7.29 -8.47 4.28
C HIS A 353 8.00 -8.35 2.93
N GLY A 354 8.34 -9.49 2.33
CA GLY A 354 8.98 -9.55 1.03
C GLY A 354 8.58 -10.80 0.27
N ALA A 355 8.54 -10.70 -1.05
CA ALA A 355 8.20 -11.77 -1.96
C ALA A 355 9.09 -11.72 -3.20
N LEU A 356 9.57 -12.89 -3.59
CA LEU A 356 10.28 -13.13 -4.84
C LEU A 356 9.26 -13.55 -5.90
N LEU A 357 9.24 -12.81 -7.00
CA LEU A 357 8.40 -13.11 -8.15
C LEU A 357 9.27 -13.54 -9.33
N LYS A 358 8.77 -14.46 -10.15
CA LYS A 358 9.34 -14.77 -11.46
C LYS A 358 8.42 -14.20 -12.54
N VAL A 359 8.97 -13.34 -13.38
CA VAL A 359 8.22 -12.67 -14.45
C VAL A 359 8.79 -13.10 -15.80
N ASP A 360 7.93 -13.49 -16.72
CA ASP A 360 8.34 -13.81 -18.09
C ASP A 360 8.78 -12.54 -18.85
N GLU A 361 9.47 -12.70 -19.97
CA GLU A 361 9.82 -11.58 -20.87
C GLU A 361 8.59 -10.91 -21.47
#